data_AF-A0A2X3EX88-F1
#
_entry.id   AF-A0A2X3EX88-F1
#
_cell.length_a   1.000
_cell.length_b   1.000
_cell.length_c   1.000
_cell.angle_alpha   90.00
_cell.angle_beta   90.00
_cell.angle_gamma   90.00
#
_symmetry.space_group_name_H-M   'P 1'
#
loop_
_entity.id
_entity.type
_entity.pdbx_description
1 polymer ?
#
loop_
_entity_poly.entity_id
_entity_poly.type
_entity_poly.pdbx_seq_one_letter_code
_entity_poly.pdbx_strand_id
1 'polypeptide(L)'
;MLQDLLGNFVPFLKKTDSLVAGIIGTAGCVGLWGYLLYQGVVDPLGGVKSLWPLFGISNQMLAAVALVLGTVVLVKMQRTKYIWVTVIPAAWLLLCTTWALGLKLFSSNPQMEGFFFMAQQYKEKIAAGGELTAQQIANMNHIVVNNYTNAGLSILFLVVVYSIIFYGIKTWLNVRNNKVRTDKETPYVPVPEGGVKTSSHH
;
A
#
# COMPACT_ATOMS: atom_id res chain seq x y z
N MET A 1 -10.70 2.12 -9.66
CA MET A 1 -9.90 2.50 -8.47
C MET A 1 -9.30 3.90 -8.53
N LEU A 2 -8.34 4.24 -9.40
CA LEU A 2 -7.79 5.62 -9.49
C LEU A 2 -8.92 6.63 -9.75
N GLN A 3 -9.78 6.31 -10.71
CA GLN A 3 -10.95 7.10 -11.07
C GLN A 3 -12.04 7.13 -9.96
N ASP A 4 -12.15 6.07 -9.14
CA ASP A 4 -13.06 6.05 -7.97
C ASP A 4 -12.53 6.90 -6.81
N LEU A 5 -11.23 6.85 -6.58
CA LEU A 5 -10.54 7.57 -5.50
C LEU A 5 -10.44 9.06 -5.82
N LEU A 6 -10.10 9.41 -7.07
CA LEU A 6 -10.20 10.78 -7.59
C LEU A 6 -11.65 11.23 -7.75
N GLY A 7 -12.57 10.32 -8.02
CA GLY A 7 -14.01 10.56 -8.08
C GLY A 7 -14.65 10.96 -6.74
N ASN A 8 -13.96 10.76 -5.62
CA ASN A 8 -14.35 11.33 -4.33
C ASN A 8 -14.00 12.81 -4.18
N PHE A 9 -13.02 13.33 -4.94
CA PHE A 9 -12.62 14.74 -4.92
C PHE A 9 -13.16 15.51 -6.14
N VAL A 10 -13.27 14.87 -7.30
CA VAL A 10 -13.79 15.43 -8.55
C VAL A 10 -14.97 14.58 -9.04
N PRO A 11 -16.24 15.01 -8.81
CA PRO A 11 -17.44 14.24 -9.14
C PRO A 11 -17.59 13.87 -10.62
N PHE A 12 -16.93 14.62 -11.52
CA PHE A 12 -16.92 14.33 -12.96
C PHE A 12 -16.24 13.00 -13.29
N LEU A 13 -15.22 12.61 -12.53
CA LEU A 13 -14.50 11.35 -12.73
C LEU A 13 -15.31 10.12 -12.29
N LYS A 14 -16.35 10.28 -11.46
CA LYS A 14 -17.29 9.19 -11.09
C LYS A 14 -18.15 8.70 -12.27
N LYS A 15 -18.24 9.45 -13.37
CA LYS A 15 -19.02 9.04 -14.55
C LYS A 15 -18.21 8.05 -15.41
N THR A 16 -18.16 6.79 -14.98
CA THR A 16 -17.52 5.69 -15.73
C THR A 16 -18.18 5.37 -17.06
N ASP A 17 -19.44 5.80 -17.29
CA ASP A 17 -20.15 5.65 -18.57
C ASP A 17 -19.74 6.67 -19.64
N SER A 18 -18.88 7.64 -19.32
CA SER A 18 -18.39 8.63 -20.30
C SER A 18 -17.10 8.15 -20.95
N LEU A 19 -17.12 7.96 -22.28
CA LEU A 19 -15.94 7.68 -23.09
C LEU A 19 -14.80 8.68 -22.85
N VAL A 20 -15.13 9.96 -22.67
CA VAL A 20 -14.16 11.03 -22.40
C VAL A 20 -13.55 10.89 -21.01
N ALA A 21 -14.35 10.63 -19.97
CA ALA A 21 -13.82 10.40 -18.62
C ALA A 21 -12.96 9.14 -18.55
N GLY A 22 -13.32 8.09 -19.29
CA GLY A 22 -12.53 6.86 -19.42
C GLY A 22 -11.20 7.09 -20.12
N ILE A 23 -11.16 7.87 -21.21
CA ILE A 23 -9.91 8.22 -21.91
C ILE A 23 -9.00 9.06 -21.03
N ILE A 24 -9.54 10.07 -20.32
CA ILE A 24 -8.75 10.92 -19.41
C ILE A 24 -8.18 10.08 -18.25
N GLY A 25 -9.00 9.22 -17.65
CA GLY A 25 -8.56 8.30 -16.59
C GLY A 25 -7.47 7.35 -17.06
N THR A 26 -7.61 6.80 -18.26
CA THR A 26 -6.64 5.89 -18.87
C THR A 26 -5.35 6.60 -19.25
N ALA A 27 -5.43 7.75 -19.92
CA ALA A 27 -4.27 8.57 -20.29
C ALA A 27 -3.52 9.06 -19.05
N GLY A 28 -4.23 9.45 -18.00
CA GLY A 28 -3.63 9.81 -16.70
C GLY A 28 -2.93 8.62 -16.06
N CYS A 29 -3.55 7.44 -16.05
CA CYS A 29 -2.95 6.23 -15.49
C CYS A 29 -1.70 5.80 -16.28
N VAL A 30 -1.79 5.72 -17.61
CA VAL A 30 -0.67 5.37 -18.49
C VAL A 30 0.44 6.42 -18.43
N GLY A 31 0.09 7.72 -18.36
CA GLY A 31 1.05 8.81 -18.23
C GLY A 31 1.79 8.79 -16.90
N LEU A 32 1.10 8.56 -15.78
CA LEU A 32 1.72 8.40 -14.46
C LEU A 32 2.67 7.19 -14.41
N TRP A 33 2.23 6.04 -14.91
CA TRP A 33 3.08 4.85 -15.00
C TRP A 33 4.26 5.05 -15.95
N GLY A 34 4.03 5.69 -17.11
CA GLY A 34 5.06 6.02 -18.08
C GLY A 34 6.10 6.99 -17.52
N TYR A 35 5.67 7.98 -16.74
CA TYR A 35 6.57 8.90 -16.05
C TYR A 35 7.43 8.18 -15.01
N LEU A 36 6.86 7.28 -14.21
CA LEU A 36 7.62 6.48 -13.25
C LEU A 36 8.67 5.60 -13.93
N LEU A 37 8.35 5.00 -15.09
CA LEU A 37 9.31 4.24 -15.90
C LEU A 37 10.41 5.13 -16.49
N TYR A 38 10.04 6.30 -17.02
CA TYR A 38 10.97 7.26 -17.58
C TYR A 38 11.95 7.78 -16.52
N GLN A 39 11.45 8.21 -15.36
CA GLN A 39 12.28 8.59 -14.20
C GLN A 39 13.20 7.43 -13.79
N GLY A 40 12.67 6.22 -13.82
CA GLY A 40 13.43 5.02 -13.56
C GLY A 40 14.64 4.80 -14.49
N VAL A 41 14.45 5.01 -15.79
CA VAL A 41 15.50 4.77 -16.80
C VAL A 41 16.49 5.93 -16.89
N VAL A 42 16.01 7.16 -16.72
CA VAL A 42 16.82 8.37 -16.93
C VAL A 42 17.61 8.79 -15.70
N ASP A 43 17.19 8.43 -14.48
CA ASP A 43 17.90 8.79 -13.25
C ASP A 43 19.17 7.92 -13.06
N PRO A 44 20.38 8.49 -13.22
CA PRO A 44 21.65 7.77 -13.10
C PRO A 44 21.93 7.27 -11.67
N LEU A 45 21.16 7.73 -10.66
CA LEU A 45 21.32 7.35 -9.26
C LEU A 45 20.47 6.15 -8.84
N GLY A 46 19.69 5.59 -9.76
CA GLY A 46 18.91 4.38 -9.50
C GLY A 46 17.52 4.67 -8.93
N GLY A 47 16.78 5.57 -9.57
CA GLY A 47 15.35 5.80 -9.31
C GLY A 47 14.53 4.49 -9.27
N VAL A 48 14.69 3.57 -10.24
CA VAL A 48 14.00 2.24 -10.17
C VAL A 48 14.48 1.41 -8.99
N LYS A 49 15.80 1.36 -8.74
CA LYS A 49 16.39 0.47 -7.72
C LYS A 49 15.96 0.85 -6.31
N SER A 50 15.73 2.13 -6.07
CA SER A 50 15.23 2.64 -4.79
C SER A 50 13.70 2.60 -4.65
N LEU A 51 12.95 2.71 -5.76
CA LEU A 51 11.48 2.59 -5.76
C LEU A 51 11.00 1.14 -5.60
N TRP A 52 11.72 0.16 -6.15
CA TRP A 52 11.27 -1.24 -6.17
C TRP A 52 11.05 -1.85 -4.77
N PRO A 53 11.97 -1.65 -3.80
CA PRO A 53 11.76 -2.10 -2.43
C PRO A 53 10.55 -1.41 -1.77
N LEU A 54 10.33 -0.12 -2.07
CA LEU A 54 9.20 0.64 -1.52
C LEU A 54 7.85 0.13 -2.06
N PHE A 55 7.78 -0.20 -3.36
CA PHE A 55 6.62 -0.85 -3.95
C PHE A 55 6.31 -2.19 -3.28
N GLY A 56 7.34 -3.02 -3.06
CA GLY A 56 7.18 -4.31 -2.41
C GLY A 56 6.61 -4.20 -0.99
N ILE A 57 7.19 -3.31 -0.16
CA ILE A 57 6.74 -3.08 1.22
C ILE A 57 5.31 -2.51 1.23
N SER A 58 5.03 -1.52 0.39
CA SER A 58 3.70 -0.88 0.33
C SER A 58 2.61 -1.86 -0.08
N ASN A 59 2.89 -2.73 -1.05
CA ASN A 59 1.94 -3.74 -1.51
C ASN A 59 1.67 -4.80 -0.45
N GLN A 60 2.70 -5.23 0.29
CA GLN A 60 2.54 -6.15 1.41
C GLN A 60 1.68 -5.52 2.52
N MET A 61 1.94 -4.27 2.88
CA MET A 61 1.14 -3.54 3.86
C MET A 61 -0.33 -3.40 3.42
N LEU A 62 -0.59 -3.09 2.14
CA LEU A 62 -1.95 -3.02 1.60
C LEU A 62 -2.65 -4.39 1.61
N ALA A 63 -1.93 -5.46 1.27
CA ALA A 63 -2.45 -6.82 1.35
C ALA A 63 -2.81 -7.20 2.80
N ALA A 64 -1.99 -6.81 3.77
CA ALA A 64 -2.30 -6.99 5.19
C ALA A 64 -3.61 -6.29 5.58
N VAL A 65 -3.79 -5.03 5.17
CA VAL A 65 -5.03 -4.28 5.40
C VAL A 65 -6.23 -4.97 4.78
N ALA A 66 -6.12 -5.40 3.52
CA ALA A 66 -7.20 -6.07 2.81
C ALA A 66 -7.62 -7.38 3.52
N LEU A 67 -6.65 -8.19 3.96
CA LEU A 67 -6.93 -9.45 4.66
C LEU A 67 -7.57 -9.19 6.03
N VAL A 68 -7.09 -8.22 6.80
CA VAL A 68 -7.67 -7.87 8.11
C VAL A 68 -9.10 -7.33 7.95
N LEU A 69 -9.33 -6.45 6.98
CA LEU A 69 -10.69 -5.97 6.68
C LEU A 69 -11.61 -7.10 6.20
N GLY A 70 -11.10 -8.02 5.37
CA GLY A 70 -11.81 -9.23 4.97
C GLY A 70 -12.20 -10.09 6.17
N THR A 71 -11.30 -10.27 7.15
CA THR A 71 -11.60 -10.92 8.43
C THR A 71 -12.73 -10.20 9.17
N VAL A 72 -12.68 -8.87 9.23
CA VAL A 72 -13.74 -8.07 9.89
C VAL A 72 -15.09 -8.27 9.22
N VAL A 73 -15.16 -8.29 7.89
CA VAL A 73 -16.40 -8.55 7.16
C VAL A 73 -16.93 -9.94 7.50
N LEU A 74 -16.10 -10.99 7.43
CA LEU A 74 -16.50 -12.36 7.79
C LEU A 74 -17.02 -12.48 9.22
N VAL A 75 -16.37 -11.79 10.16
CA VAL A 75 -16.80 -11.72 11.55
C VAL A 75 -18.18 -11.05 11.66
N LYS A 76 -18.39 -9.90 11.00
CA LYS A 76 -19.69 -9.20 11.03
C LYS A 76 -20.84 -9.98 10.40
N MET A 77 -20.54 -10.83 9.42
CA MET A 77 -21.47 -11.77 8.78
C MET A 77 -21.75 -13.03 9.63
N GLN A 78 -21.19 -13.14 10.85
CA GLN A 78 -21.27 -14.34 11.71
C GLN A 78 -20.68 -15.62 11.06
N ARG A 79 -19.79 -15.46 10.06
CA ARG A 79 -19.12 -16.57 9.35
C ARG A 79 -17.79 -16.94 10.00
N THR A 80 -17.78 -17.05 11.32
CA THR A 80 -16.57 -17.26 12.13
C THR A 80 -15.83 -18.56 11.80
N LYS A 81 -16.52 -19.58 11.27
CA LYS A 81 -15.89 -20.83 10.80
C LYS A 81 -14.87 -20.63 9.66
N TYR A 82 -14.99 -19.55 8.88
CA TYR A 82 -14.16 -19.30 7.69
C TYR A 82 -13.06 -18.26 7.90
N ILE A 83 -12.98 -17.64 9.08
CA ILE A 83 -12.05 -16.51 9.32
C ILE A 83 -10.58 -16.91 9.15
N TRP A 84 -10.24 -18.19 9.41
CA TRP A 84 -8.89 -18.71 9.29
C TRP A 84 -8.30 -18.54 7.88
N VAL A 85 -9.15 -18.56 6.84
CA VAL A 85 -8.74 -18.35 5.44
C VAL A 85 -8.13 -16.95 5.24
N THR A 86 -8.57 -15.97 6.02
CA THR A 86 -8.04 -14.60 5.99
C THR A 86 -6.99 -14.37 7.07
N VAL A 87 -7.18 -14.92 8.27
CA VAL A 87 -6.31 -14.67 9.43
C VAL A 87 -4.95 -15.34 9.29
N ILE A 88 -4.87 -16.58 8.80
CA ILE A 88 -3.58 -17.28 8.69
C ILE A 88 -2.64 -16.57 7.70
N PRO A 89 -3.07 -16.26 6.46
CA PRO A 89 -2.24 -15.48 5.54
C PRO A 89 -1.92 -14.08 6.07
N ALA A 90 -2.88 -13.42 6.73
CA ALA A 90 -2.64 -12.11 7.33
C ALA A 90 -1.56 -12.16 8.41
N ALA A 91 -1.63 -13.13 9.31
CA ALA A 91 -0.67 -13.29 10.40
C ALA A 91 0.75 -13.57 9.87
N TRP A 92 0.86 -14.45 8.87
CA TRP A 92 2.15 -14.75 8.23
C TRP A 92 2.74 -13.50 7.56
N LEU A 93 1.93 -12.80 6.76
CA LEU A 93 2.36 -11.61 6.04
C LEU A 93 2.77 -10.51 7.03
N LEU A 94 1.94 -10.25 8.05
CA LEU A 94 2.24 -9.27 9.10
C LEU A 94 3.54 -9.60 9.84
N LEU A 95 3.78 -10.87 10.17
CA LEU A 95 5.01 -11.29 10.82
C LEU A 95 6.22 -10.99 9.94
N CYS A 96 6.22 -11.43 8.68
CA CYS A 96 7.32 -11.21 7.76
C CYS A 96 7.57 -9.72 7.51
N THR A 97 6.53 -8.93 7.23
CA THR A 97 6.71 -7.54 6.86
C THR A 97 7.03 -6.66 8.07
N THR A 98 6.45 -6.93 9.25
CA THR A 98 6.83 -6.21 10.48
C THR A 98 8.28 -6.52 10.85
N TRP A 99 8.71 -7.78 10.73
CA TRP A 99 10.10 -8.15 10.97
C TRP A 99 11.06 -7.43 10.01
N ALA A 100 10.76 -7.46 8.71
CA ALA A 100 11.56 -6.77 7.69
C ALA A 100 11.62 -5.24 7.92
N LEU A 101 10.50 -4.62 8.30
CA LEU A 101 10.44 -3.20 8.62
C LEU A 101 11.19 -2.86 9.91
N GLY A 102 11.10 -3.71 10.94
CA GLY A 102 11.87 -3.55 12.17
C GLY A 102 13.37 -3.55 11.89
N LEU A 103 13.85 -4.48 11.04
CA LEU A 103 15.23 -4.51 10.58
C LEU A 103 15.59 -3.24 9.78
N LYS A 104 14.74 -2.81 8.83
CA LYS A 104 15.00 -1.60 8.03
C LYS A 104 14.95 -0.30 8.85
N LEU A 105 14.19 -0.24 9.94
CA LEU A 105 14.10 0.95 10.78
C LEU A 105 15.23 1.00 11.80
N PHE A 106 15.54 -0.11 12.48
CA PHE A 106 16.38 -0.09 13.68
C PHE A 106 17.73 -0.77 13.52
N SER A 107 18.01 -1.44 12.39
CA SER A 107 19.30 -2.09 12.19
C SER A 107 20.43 -1.07 11.98
N SER A 108 21.50 -1.24 12.75
CA SER A 108 22.78 -0.55 12.60
C SER A 108 23.76 -1.31 11.69
N ASN A 109 23.36 -2.47 11.15
CA ASN A 109 24.22 -3.27 10.27
C ASN A 109 24.22 -2.68 8.84
N PRO A 110 25.39 -2.35 8.25
CA PRO A 110 25.50 -1.85 6.88
C PRO A 110 24.85 -2.75 5.83
N GLN A 111 24.81 -4.07 6.04
CA GLN A 111 24.23 -5.03 5.09
C GLN A 111 22.70 -5.04 5.10
N MET A 112 22.09 -4.58 6.20
CA MET A 112 20.64 -4.57 6.37
C MET A 112 20.01 -3.27 5.84
N GLU A 113 20.85 -2.32 5.39
CA GLU A 113 20.46 -1.05 4.77
C GLU A 113 19.39 -0.31 5.58
N GLY A 114 19.64 -0.14 6.89
CA GLY A 114 18.73 0.56 7.78
C GLY A 114 18.57 2.02 7.37
N PHE A 115 17.34 2.54 7.31
CA PHE A 115 17.06 3.88 6.80
C PHE A 115 17.75 4.98 7.62
N PHE A 116 17.66 4.91 8.96
CA PHE A 116 18.33 5.89 9.83
C PHE A 116 19.86 5.74 9.80
N PHE A 117 20.36 4.51 9.76
CA PHE A 117 21.79 4.24 9.68
C PHE A 117 22.41 4.78 8.38
N MET A 118 21.77 4.51 7.23
CA MET A 118 22.21 5.00 5.93
C MET A 118 22.16 6.52 5.87
N ALA A 119 21.06 7.15 6.33
CA ALA A 119 20.95 8.59 6.35
C ALA A 119 22.08 9.25 7.19
N GLN A 120 22.42 8.66 8.33
CA GLN A 120 23.50 9.15 9.19
C GLN A 120 24.88 8.95 8.52
N GLN A 121 25.14 7.77 7.95
CA GLN A 121 26.41 7.48 7.30
C GLN A 121 26.67 8.40 6.09
N TYR A 122 25.65 8.69 5.28
CA TYR A 122 25.79 9.62 4.16
C TYR A 122 25.98 11.07 4.62
N LYS A 123 25.32 11.50 5.71
CA LYS A 123 25.57 12.81 6.33
C LYS A 123 27.01 12.95 6.83
N GLU A 124 27.52 11.93 7.51
CA GLU A 124 28.90 11.92 8.01
C GLU A 124 29.92 11.96 6.86
N LYS A 125 29.68 11.24 5.77
CA LYS A 125 30.53 11.31 4.57
C LYS A 125 30.52 12.68 3.90
N ILE A 126 29.37 13.38 3.90
CA ILE A 126 29.28 14.76 3.40
C ILE A 126 30.07 15.70 4.34
N ALA A 127 29.91 15.55 5.66
CA ALA A 127 30.56 16.39 6.66
C ALA A 127 32.08 16.17 6.75
N ALA A 128 32.56 14.95 6.47
CA ALA A 128 33.98 14.61 6.49
C ALA A 128 34.81 15.29 5.39
N GLY A 129 34.17 15.90 4.39
CA GLY A 129 34.82 16.79 3.42
C GLY A 129 35.98 16.13 2.66
N GLY A 130 35.70 15.12 1.82
CA GLY A 130 36.66 14.58 0.85
C GLY A 130 36.64 15.31 -0.49
N GLU A 131 37.39 14.81 -1.49
CA GLU A 131 37.33 15.25 -2.91
C GLU A 131 35.99 14.86 -3.57
N LEU A 132 34.88 15.30 -2.98
CA LEU A 132 33.54 15.08 -3.50
C LEU A 132 33.17 16.26 -4.41
N THR A 133 32.81 15.95 -5.65
CA THR A 133 32.25 16.94 -6.58
C THR A 133 30.90 17.46 -6.07
N ALA A 134 30.52 18.67 -6.48
CA ALA A 134 29.22 19.26 -6.13
C ALA A 134 28.03 18.33 -6.48
N GLN A 135 28.16 17.57 -7.57
CA GLN A 135 27.15 16.60 -7.98
C GLN A 135 27.09 15.38 -7.04
N GLN A 136 28.24 14.85 -6.60
CA GLN A 136 28.25 13.76 -5.61
C GLN A 136 27.61 14.19 -4.29
N ILE A 137 27.86 15.42 -3.84
CA ILE A 137 27.24 15.96 -2.61
C ILE A 137 25.71 16.08 -2.78
N ALA A 138 25.23 16.57 -3.93
CA ALA A 138 23.80 16.66 -4.21
C ALA A 138 23.12 15.27 -4.21
N ASN A 139 23.77 14.28 -4.82
CA ASN A 139 23.28 12.91 -4.90
C ASN A 139 23.19 12.26 -3.50
N MET A 140 24.21 12.45 -2.67
CA MET A 140 24.24 11.93 -1.30
C MET A 140 23.16 12.59 -0.42
N ASN A 141 22.92 13.90 -0.57
CA ASN A 141 21.82 14.58 0.11
C ASN A 141 20.45 14.03 -0.32
N HIS A 142 20.27 13.75 -1.61
CA HIS A 142 19.05 13.10 -2.12
C HIS A 142 18.82 11.73 -1.46
N ILE A 143 19.87 10.93 -1.31
CA ILE A 143 19.80 9.63 -0.63
C ILE A 143 19.41 9.80 0.85
N VAL A 144 19.97 10.78 1.54
CA VAL A 144 19.64 11.09 2.94
C VAL A 144 18.16 11.44 3.10
N VAL A 145 17.66 12.37 2.28
CA VAL A 145 16.24 12.79 2.32
C VAL A 145 15.32 11.60 2.01
N ASN A 146 15.64 10.81 0.99
CA ASN A 146 14.86 9.63 0.62
C ASN A 146 14.78 8.61 1.77
N ASN A 147 15.90 8.35 2.45
CA ASN A 147 15.92 7.43 3.59
C ASN A 147 15.05 7.91 4.76
N TYR A 148 15.11 9.20 5.11
CA TYR A 148 14.22 9.75 6.15
C TYR A 148 12.75 9.70 5.75
N THR A 149 12.43 10.03 4.50
CA THR A 149 11.06 9.94 3.97
C THR A 149 10.55 8.50 4.03
N ASN A 150 11.37 7.52 3.61
CA ASN A 150 11.02 6.11 3.67
C ASN A 150 10.84 5.60 5.10
N ALA A 151 11.68 6.05 6.04
CA ALA A 151 11.52 5.74 7.45
C ALA A 151 10.19 6.29 8.00
N GLY A 152 9.89 7.56 7.72
CA GLY A 152 8.64 8.20 8.14
C GLY A 152 7.41 7.51 7.55
N LEU A 153 7.43 7.22 6.25
CA LEU A 153 6.33 6.52 5.58
C LEU A 153 6.14 5.09 6.09
N SER A 154 7.23 4.37 6.38
CA SER A 154 7.18 3.02 6.95
C SER A 154 6.57 3.02 8.35
N ILE A 155 6.94 3.98 9.20
CA ILE A 155 6.34 4.15 10.53
C ILE A 155 4.85 4.47 10.41
N LEU A 156 4.47 5.38 9.51
CA LEU A 156 3.07 5.72 9.24
C LEU A 156 2.26 4.48 8.84
N PHE A 157 2.78 3.67 7.91
CA PHE A 157 2.11 2.45 7.48
C PHE A 157 1.95 1.44 8.61
N LEU A 158 2.97 1.22 9.44
CA LEU A 158 2.86 0.37 10.62
C LEU A 158 1.75 0.86 11.55
N VAL A 159 1.71 2.16 11.86
CA VAL A 159 0.65 2.73 12.71
C VAL A 159 -0.74 2.46 12.14
N VAL A 160 -0.94 2.69 10.83
CA VAL A 160 -2.22 2.44 10.16
C VAL A 160 -2.61 0.96 10.23
N VAL A 161 -1.70 0.06 9.86
CA VAL A 161 -1.95 -1.40 9.86
C VAL A 161 -2.32 -1.89 11.26
N TYR A 162 -1.53 -1.53 12.28
CA TYR A 162 -1.80 -1.93 13.65
C TYR A 162 -3.09 -1.32 14.21
N SER A 163 -3.45 -0.10 13.81
CA SER A 163 -4.74 0.50 14.17
C SER A 163 -5.92 -0.29 13.59
N ILE A 164 -5.79 -0.78 12.35
CA ILE A 164 -6.82 -1.60 11.69
C ILE A 164 -6.91 -2.98 12.35
N ILE A 165 -5.78 -3.59 12.73
CA ILE A 165 -5.76 -4.84 13.50
C ILE A 165 -6.48 -4.65 14.84
N PHE A 166 -6.19 -3.57 15.56
CA PHE A 166 -6.86 -3.24 16.82
C PHE A 166 -8.38 -3.08 16.63
N TYR A 167 -8.80 -2.38 15.58
CA TYR A 167 -10.22 -2.28 15.21
C TYR A 167 -10.84 -3.65 14.89
N GLY A 168 -10.09 -4.53 14.20
CA GLY A 168 -10.55 -5.88 13.90
C GLY A 168 -10.75 -6.74 15.14
N ILE A 169 -9.82 -6.67 16.10
CA ILE A 169 -9.94 -7.34 17.40
C ILE A 169 -11.16 -6.80 18.17
N LYS A 170 -11.32 -5.48 18.25
CA LYS A 170 -12.46 -4.84 18.91
C LYS A 170 -13.79 -5.30 18.29
N THR A 171 -13.84 -5.41 16.96
CA THR A 171 -15.02 -5.87 16.24
C THR A 171 -15.33 -7.34 16.55
N TRP A 172 -14.31 -8.19 16.57
CA TRP A 172 -14.45 -9.60 16.94
C TRP A 172 -14.97 -9.78 18.38
N LEU A 173 -14.43 -9.04 19.35
CA LEU A 173 -14.91 -9.07 20.73
C LEU A 173 -16.38 -8.64 20.85
N ASN A 174 -16.78 -7.58 20.13
CA ASN A 174 -18.16 -7.11 20.12
C ASN A 174 -19.13 -8.15 19.53
N VAL A 175 -18.78 -8.74 18.38
CA VAL A 175 -19.59 -9.76 17.70
C VAL A 175 -19.66 -11.06 18.51
N ARG A 176 -18.58 -11.42 19.23
CA ARG A 176 -18.60 -12.58 20.14
C ARG A 176 -19.63 -12.40 21.26
N ASN A 177 -19.80 -11.18 21.75
CA ASN A 177 -20.75 -10.84 22.80
C ASN A 177 -22.17 -10.58 22.26
N ASN A 178 -22.33 -10.28 20.97
CA ASN A 178 -23.60 -9.99 20.31
C ASN A 178 -23.76 -10.79 19.01
N LYS A 179 -24.61 -11.84 19.01
CA LYS A 179 -24.83 -12.75 17.86
C LYS A 179 -25.63 -12.15 16.69
N VAL A 180 -25.89 -10.84 16.70
CA VAL A 180 -26.64 -10.17 15.64
C VAL A 180 -25.73 -9.90 14.44
N ARG A 181 -26.24 -10.15 13.24
CA ARG A 181 -25.56 -9.85 11.97
C ARG A 181 -25.51 -8.33 11.77
N THR A 182 -24.33 -7.76 11.51
CA THR A 182 -24.13 -6.28 11.45
C THR A 182 -23.48 -5.78 10.16
N ASP A 183 -23.34 -6.62 9.15
CA ASP A 183 -22.93 -6.21 7.81
C ASP A 183 -24.01 -5.38 7.11
N LYS A 184 -23.56 -4.51 6.21
CA LYS A 184 -24.40 -3.65 5.36
C LYS A 184 -24.26 -4.04 3.90
N GLU A 185 -24.25 -5.35 3.62
CA GLU A 185 -24.17 -5.81 2.24
C GLU A 185 -25.51 -5.61 1.52
N THR A 186 -25.46 -5.38 0.21
CA THR A 186 -26.65 -5.35 -0.63
C THR A 186 -27.35 -6.71 -0.59
N PRO A 187 -28.71 -6.76 -0.59
CA PRO A 187 -29.44 -8.02 -0.63
C PRO A 187 -28.97 -8.90 -1.79
N TYR A 188 -28.90 -10.21 -1.56
CA TYR A 188 -28.55 -11.17 -2.61
C TYR A 188 -29.57 -11.07 -3.75
N VAL A 189 -29.08 -10.79 -4.96
CA VAL A 189 -29.89 -10.84 -6.18
C VAL A 189 -29.60 -12.18 -6.86
N PRO A 190 -30.54 -13.13 -6.88
CA PRO A 190 -30.34 -14.40 -7.57
C PRO A 190 -30.17 -14.17 -9.08
N VAL A 191 -29.29 -14.96 -9.70
CA VAL A 191 -29.25 -15.05 -11.17
C VAL A 191 -30.61 -15.59 -11.62
N PRO A 192 -31.33 -14.91 -12.53
CA PRO A 192 -32.59 -15.40 -13.07
C PRO A 192 -32.42 -16.81 -13.63
N GLU A 193 -33.38 -17.70 -13.45
CA GLU A 193 -33.32 -19.10 -13.95
C GLU A 193 -33.09 -19.17 -15.47
N GLY A 194 -33.41 -18.11 -16.21
CA GLY A 194 -33.16 -17.97 -17.65
C GLY A 194 -31.78 -17.40 -18.04
N GLY A 195 -30.84 -17.26 -17.09
CA GLY A 195 -29.54 -16.64 -17.32
C GLY A 195 -29.60 -15.11 -17.43
N VAL A 196 -28.43 -14.47 -17.42
CA VAL A 196 -28.30 -13.03 -17.70
C VAL A 196 -28.54 -12.85 -19.19
N LYS A 197 -29.66 -12.22 -19.59
CA LYS A 197 -29.85 -11.79 -20.97
C LYS A 197 -28.83 -10.70 -21.27
N THR A 198 -27.69 -11.08 -21.83
CA THR A 198 -26.76 -10.14 -22.44
C THR A 198 -27.47 -9.58 -23.66
N SER A 199 -27.90 -8.32 -23.63
CA SER A 199 -28.32 -7.64 -24.85
C SER A 199 -27.07 -7.43 -25.68
N SER A 200 -26.75 -8.40 -26.54
CA SER A 200 -25.83 -8.23 -27.64
C SER A 200 -26.49 -7.31 -28.67
N HIS A 201 -26.55 -6.02 -28.36
CA HIS A 201 -26.70 -4.98 -29.36
C HIS A 201 -25.33 -4.35 -29.54
N HIS A 202 -24.77 -4.63 -30.72
CA HIS A 202 -23.62 -3.97 -31.31
C HIS A 202 -23.74 -2.44 -31.27
#